data_AF-A0A5D0Q3Q5-F1
#
_entry.id   AF-A0A5D0Q3Q5-F1
#
_cell.length_a   1.000
_cell.length_b   1.000
_cell.length_c   1.000
_cell.angle_alpha   90.00
_cell.angle_beta   90.00
_cell.angle_gamma   90.00
#
_symmetry.space_group_name_H-M   'P 1'
#
loop_
_entity.id
_entity.type
_entity.pdbx_description
1 polymer ?
#
loop_
_entity_poly.entity_id
_entity_poly.type
_entity_poly.pdbx_seq_one_letter_code
_entity_poly.pdbx_strand_id
1 'polypeptide(L)'
;MNKRGIPYVWGGTSDRGYDCSGLMLRAYERAGIDLPRTAREQYGAFSRKISWKDLEPGDLVFFSNLGHVGMISKPGYMVHAPHSGDVVKEEKLSSWRRQAFVGAVRPDPRGVRQWAERLEQRREPVPASLTATL
;
A
#
# COMPACT_ATOMS: atom_id res chain seq x y z
N MET A 1 -2.40 -7.33 -18.94
CA MET A 1 -1.64 -8.55 -18.59
C MET A 1 -2.06 -9.01 -17.20
N ASN A 2 -2.62 -10.21 -17.06
CA ASN A 2 -3.01 -10.80 -15.78
C ASN A 2 -1.76 -11.24 -14.99
N LYS A 3 -1.65 -10.88 -13.71
CA LYS A 3 -0.48 -11.18 -12.85
C LYS A 3 -0.71 -12.36 -11.91
N ARG A 4 -1.90 -12.96 -11.93
CA ARG A 4 -2.23 -14.14 -11.13
C ARG A 4 -1.32 -15.31 -11.49
N GLY A 5 -0.94 -16.12 -10.51
CA GLY A 5 -0.05 -17.27 -10.68
C GLY A 5 1.44 -16.94 -10.63
N ILE A 6 1.85 -15.67 -10.65
CA ILE A 6 3.26 -15.29 -10.47
C ILE A 6 3.67 -15.57 -9.02
N PRO A 7 4.84 -16.19 -8.76
CA PRO A 7 5.26 -16.56 -7.42
C PRO A 7 5.52 -15.35 -6.53
N TYR A 8 5.31 -15.55 -5.23
CA TYR A 8 5.77 -14.61 -4.22
C TYR A 8 7.30 -14.64 -4.15
N VAL A 9 7.91 -13.45 -4.16
CA VAL A 9 9.34 -13.27 -3.89
C VAL A 9 9.48 -12.07 -2.96
N TRP A 10 10.11 -12.27 -1.80
CA TRP A 10 10.40 -11.17 -0.87
C TRP A 10 11.23 -10.08 -1.58
N GLY A 11 10.80 -8.82 -1.52
CA GLY A 11 11.45 -7.74 -2.25
C GLY A 11 11.07 -7.66 -3.73
N GLY A 12 10.30 -8.61 -4.25
CA GLY A 12 9.95 -8.73 -5.67
C GLY A 12 9.03 -7.63 -6.18
N THR A 13 9.35 -7.08 -7.35
CA THR A 13 8.59 -6.01 -8.03
C THR A 13 8.45 -6.25 -9.54
N SER A 14 8.57 -7.49 -10.02
CA SER A 14 8.56 -7.78 -11.46
C SER A 14 7.85 -9.09 -11.79
N ASP A 15 7.69 -9.39 -13.07
CA ASP A 15 7.04 -10.63 -13.51
C ASP A 15 7.85 -11.91 -13.16
N ARG A 16 9.08 -11.76 -12.64
CA ARG A 16 9.85 -12.86 -12.04
C ARG A 16 9.41 -13.20 -10.60
N GLY A 17 8.61 -12.33 -9.98
CA GLY A 17 8.13 -12.50 -8.62
C GLY A 17 7.77 -11.18 -7.94
N TYR A 18 6.73 -11.23 -7.12
CA TYR A 18 6.18 -10.08 -6.39
C TYR A 18 6.13 -10.33 -4.89
N ASP A 19 6.42 -9.33 -4.05
CA ASP A 19 5.87 -9.30 -2.70
C ASP A 19 4.56 -8.52 -2.66
N CYS A 20 3.90 -8.52 -1.49
CA CYS A 20 2.59 -7.90 -1.31
C CYS A 20 2.58 -6.42 -1.76
N SER A 21 3.53 -5.63 -1.26
CA SER A 21 3.65 -4.20 -1.55
C SER A 21 4.23 -3.91 -2.94
N GLY A 22 5.10 -4.76 -3.46
CA GLY A 22 5.69 -4.66 -4.79
C GLY A 22 4.66 -4.94 -5.90
N LEU A 23 3.70 -5.85 -5.65
CA LEU A 23 2.57 -6.05 -6.53
C LEU A 23 1.72 -4.78 -6.63
N MET A 24 1.39 -4.15 -5.48
CA MET A 24 0.61 -2.92 -5.46
C MET A 24 1.35 -1.79 -6.16
N LEU A 25 2.65 -1.63 -5.86
CA LEU A 25 3.50 -0.62 -6.49
C LEU A 25 3.42 -0.68 -8.02
N ARG A 26 3.57 -1.87 -8.63
CA ARG A 26 3.48 -2.03 -10.08
C ARG A 26 2.06 -1.97 -10.65
N ALA A 27 1.04 -2.26 -9.85
CA ALA A 27 -0.34 -2.12 -10.28
C ALA A 27 -0.72 -0.64 -10.42
N TYR A 28 -0.34 0.17 -9.44
CA TYR A 28 -0.66 1.60 -9.39
C TYR A 28 0.26 2.47 -10.25
N GLU A 29 1.53 2.07 -10.43
CA GLU A 29 2.43 2.72 -11.41
C GLU A 29 1.81 2.70 -12.83
N ARG A 30 1.18 1.59 -13.22
CA ARG A 30 0.45 1.49 -14.50
C ARG A 30 -0.79 2.38 -14.56
N ALA A 31 -1.33 2.77 -13.41
CA ALA A 31 -2.44 3.71 -13.30
C ALA A 31 -1.97 5.17 -13.08
N GLY A 32 -0.67 5.44 -13.19
CA GLY A 32 -0.09 6.78 -12.99
C GLY A 32 -0.03 7.23 -11.52
N ILE A 33 -0.01 6.29 -10.58
CA ILE A 33 0.09 6.56 -9.13
C ILE A 33 1.34 5.90 -8.58
N ASP A 34 2.32 6.73 -8.19
CA ASP A 34 3.60 6.25 -7.66
C ASP A 34 3.50 5.91 -6.18
N LEU A 35 3.30 4.63 -5.88
CA LEU A 35 3.25 4.17 -4.49
C LEU A 35 4.66 4.02 -3.90
N PRO A 36 4.84 4.33 -2.60
CA PRO A 36 6.04 3.96 -1.87
C PRO A 36 6.27 2.43 -1.87
N ARG A 37 7.51 2.02 -1.57
CA ARG A 37 7.91 0.62 -1.74
C ARG A 37 7.26 -0.32 -0.73
N THR A 38 7.12 0.09 0.52
CA THR A 38 6.66 -0.81 1.61
C THR A 38 5.19 -0.61 1.95
N ALA A 39 4.53 -1.65 2.46
CA ALA A 39 3.13 -1.56 2.90
C ALA A 39 2.91 -0.46 3.95
N ARG A 40 3.85 -0.26 4.88
CA ARG A 40 3.77 0.79 5.89
C ARG A 40 3.82 2.19 5.28
N GLU A 41 4.73 2.43 4.34
CA GLU A 41 4.81 3.71 3.64
C GLU A 41 3.60 3.95 2.74
N GLN A 42 3.13 2.92 2.03
CA GLN A 42 1.91 2.98 1.22
C GLN A 42 0.70 3.39 2.07
N TYR A 43 0.55 2.80 3.25
CA TYR A 43 -0.49 3.22 4.19
C TYR A 43 -0.28 4.67 4.63
N GLY A 44 0.93 5.05 5.01
CA GLY A 44 1.28 6.40 5.49
C GLY A 44 1.21 7.51 4.44
N ALA A 45 1.22 7.17 3.15
CA ALA A 45 1.16 8.16 2.08
C ALA A 45 -0.16 8.92 2.05
N PHE A 46 -1.25 8.27 2.44
CA PHE A 46 -2.59 8.84 2.40
C PHE A 46 -3.10 9.19 3.79
N SER A 47 -3.56 10.43 3.97
CA SER A 47 -4.13 10.88 5.26
C SER A 47 -5.51 10.27 5.51
N ARG A 48 -6.35 10.20 4.47
CA ARG A 48 -7.69 9.62 4.58
C ARG A 48 -7.63 8.10 4.68
N LYS A 49 -8.12 7.56 5.79
CA LYS A 49 -8.27 6.13 6.01
C LYS A 49 -9.69 5.69 5.69
N ILE A 50 -9.83 4.47 5.20
CA ILE A 50 -11.09 3.85 4.83
C ILE A 50 -11.39 2.72 5.80
N SER A 51 -12.63 2.67 6.25
CA SER A 51 -13.11 1.64 7.18
C SER A 51 -13.51 0.38 6.42
N TRP A 52 -13.59 -0.75 7.13
CA TRP A 52 -13.94 -2.04 6.54
C TRP A 52 -15.26 -2.03 5.74
N LYS A 53 -16.25 -1.24 6.18
CA LYS A 53 -17.58 -1.19 5.57
C LYS A 53 -17.64 -0.32 4.31
N ASP A 54 -16.64 0.53 4.10
CA ASP A 54 -16.60 1.51 3.01
C ASP A 54 -15.60 1.10 1.90
N LEU A 55 -15.18 -0.17 1.91
CA LEU A 55 -14.23 -0.72 0.95
C LEU A 55 -14.83 -0.79 -0.46
N GLU A 56 -14.11 -0.24 -1.42
CA GLU A 56 -14.46 -0.24 -2.84
C GLU A 56 -13.35 -0.92 -3.67
N PRO A 57 -13.68 -1.45 -4.87
CA PRO A 57 -12.67 -1.90 -5.82
C PRO A 57 -11.61 -0.83 -6.09
N GLY A 58 -10.34 -1.21 -6.00
CA GLY A 58 -9.21 -0.28 -6.05
C GLY A 58 -8.79 0.29 -4.69
N ASP A 59 -9.42 -0.07 -3.57
CA ASP A 59 -8.85 0.28 -2.27
C ASP A 59 -7.67 -0.65 -1.93
N LEU A 60 -6.59 -0.08 -1.38
CA LEU A 60 -5.53 -0.86 -0.75
C LEU A 60 -5.95 -1.19 0.68
N VAL A 61 -5.94 -2.47 1.03
CA VAL A 61 -6.28 -2.98 2.36
C VAL A 61 -5.05 -3.52 3.07
N PHE A 62 -4.89 -3.13 4.33
CA PHE A 62 -3.69 -3.43 5.13
C PHE A 62 -4.04 -4.29 6.34
N PHE A 63 -3.16 -5.25 6.61
CA PHE A 63 -3.35 -6.25 7.66
C PHE A 63 -2.10 -6.43 8.51
N SER A 64 -2.27 -7.07 9.66
CA SER A 64 -1.18 -7.60 10.48
C SER A 64 -0.10 -6.55 10.81
N ASN A 65 -0.52 -5.44 11.43
CA ASN A 65 0.35 -4.32 11.78
C ASN A 65 1.16 -3.74 10.59
N LEU A 66 0.49 -3.60 9.44
CA LEU A 66 1.06 -3.15 8.16
C LEU A 66 2.14 -4.09 7.60
N GLY A 67 2.13 -5.36 8.01
CA GLY A 67 2.99 -6.41 7.47
C GLY A 67 2.49 -6.99 6.14
N HIS A 68 1.21 -6.78 5.80
CA HIS A 68 0.62 -7.26 4.54
C HIS A 68 -0.31 -6.24 3.90
N VAL A 69 -0.31 -6.19 2.57
CA VAL A 69 -1.22 -5.36 1.76
C VAL A 69 -1.83 -6.17 0.62
N GLY A 70 -3.06 -5.83 0.26
CA GLY A 70 -3.72 -6.29 -0.96
C GLY A 70 -4.57 -5.17 -1.56
N MET A 71 -5.13 -5.40 -2.74
CA MET A 71 -6.06 -4.48 -3.39
C MET A 71 -7.44 -5.12 -3.52
N ILE A 72 -8.50 -4.42 -3.14
CA ILE A 72 -9.86 -4.88 -3.37
C ILE A 72 -10.10 -5.01 -4.87
N SER A 73 -10.40 -6.21 -5.32
CA SER A 73 -10.69 -6.50 -6.73
C SER A 73 -12.18 -6.39 -7.04
N LYS A 74 -13.02 -6.73 -6.06
CA LYS A 74 -14.49 -6.70 -6.10
C LYS A 74 -15.03 -6.79 -4.65
N PRO A 75 -16.31 -6.50 -4.40
CA PRO A 75 -16.88 -6.56 -3.05
C PRO A 75 -16.56 -7.88 -2.33
N GLY A 76 -15.88 -7.79 -1.18
CA GLY A 76 -15.51 -8.95 -0.36
C GLY A 76 -14.31 -9.77 -0.85
N TYR A 77 -13.58 -9.33 -1.87
CA TYR A 77 -12.39 -10.01 -2.39
C TYR A 77 -11.22 -9.05 -2.59
N MET A 78 -10.01 -9.57 -2.46
CA MET A 78 -8.78 -8.84 -2.77
C MET A 78 -7.84 -9.66 -3.65
N VAL A 79 -7.02 -8.97 -4.43
CA VAL A 79 -5.82 -9.54 -5.08
C VAL A 79 -4.58 -9.18 -4.25
N HIS A 80 -3.70 -10.15 -4.06
CA HIS A 80 -2.47 -9.98 -3.27
C HIS A 80 -1.39 -11.00 -3.67
N ALA A 81 -0.15 -10.74 -3.24
CA ALA A 81 0.92 -11.75 -3.17
C ALA A 81 1.12 -12.10 -1.67
N PRO A 82 0.64 -13.26 -1.19
CA PRO A 82 0.47 -13.53 0.24
C PRO A 82 1.78 -13.73 1.02
N HIS A 83 2.60 -14.71 0.63
CA HIS A 83 3.84 -15.09 1.32
C HIS A 83 4.66 -16.05 0.45
N SER A 84 5.91 -16.30 0.86
CA SER A 84 6.80 -17.28 0.23
C SER A 84 6.14 -18.66 0.10
N GLY A 85 6.35 -19.32 -1.05
CA GLY A 85 5.75 -20.63 -1.35
C GLY A 85 4.33 -20.56 -1.93
N ASP A 86 3.79 -19.37 -2.16
CA ASP A 86 2.47 -19.15 -2.76
C ASP A 86 2.58 -18.14 -3.92
N VAL A 87 1.46 -17.87 -4.59
CA VAL A 87 1.38 -17.08 -5.82
C VAL A 87 0.44 -15.88 -5.67
N VAL A 88 0.57 -14.92 -6.59
CA VAL A 88 -0.41 -13.85 -6.75
C VAL A 88 -1.78 -14.46 -7.03
N LYS A 89 -2.77 -14.18 -6.17
CA LYS A 89 -4.10 -14.75 -6.25
C LYS A 89 -5.17 -13.76 -5.81
N GLU A 90 -6.42 -14.09 -6.14
CA GLU A 90 -7.60 -13.44 -5.58
C GLU A 90 -8.11 -14.28 -4.41
N GLU A 91 -8.35 -13.65 -3.27
CA GLU A 91 -8.80 -14.29 -2.02
C GLU A 91 -10.02 -13.55 -1.47
N LYS A 92 -10.97 -14.30 -0.88
CA LYS A 92 -12.11 -13.72 -0.17
C LYS A 92 -11.64 -13.11 1.15
N LEU A 93 -12.15 -11.94 1.50
CA LEU A 93 -11.94 -11.33 2.80
C LEU A 93 -12.64 -12.15 3.89
N SER A 94 -11.87 -13.00 4.57
CA SER A 94 -12.35 -13.89 5.63
C SER A 94 -12.54 -13.17 6.97
N SER A 95 -13.16 -13.84 7.93
CA SER A 95 -13.27 -13.35 9.32
C SER A 95 -11.88 -13.10 9.94
N TRP A 96 -10.89 -13.94 9.62
CA TRP A 96 -9.50 -13.73 10.05
C TRP A 96 -8.90 -12.45 9.46
N ARG A 97 -9.13 -12.18 8.16
CA ARG A 97 -8.72 -10.90 7.54
C ARG A 97 -9.37 -9.72 8.23
N ARG A 98 -10.65 -9.83 8.60
CA ARG A 98 -11.36 -8.79 9.34
C ARG A 98 -10.74 -8.52 10.71
N GLN A 99 -10.34 -9.56 11.43
CA GLN A 99 -9.66 -9.44 12.73
C GLN A 99 -8.27 -8.81 12.60
N ALA A 100 -7.55 -9.15 11.54
CA ALA A 100 -6.20 -8.62 11.28
C ALA A 100 -6.19 -7.23 10.59
N PHE A 101 -7.36 -6.66 10.29
CA PHE A 101 -7.49 -5.42 9.53
C PHE A 101 -6.96 -4.23 10.31
N VAL A 102 -6.05 -3.48 9.69
CA VAL A 102 -5.50 -2.24 10.25
C VAL A 102 -6.24 -1.03 9.71
N GLY A 103 -6.58 -1.06 8.42
CA GLY A 103 -7.17 0.07 7.72
C GLY A 103 -7.03 -0.11 6.21
N ALA A 104 -7.64 0.82 5.47
CA ALA A 104 -7.51 0.90 4.02
C ALA A 104 -7.21 2.32 3.57
N VAL A 105 -6.71 2.47 2.35
CA VAL A 105 -6.57 3.75 1.66
C VAL A 105 -7.11 3.64 0.25
N ARG A 106 -7.57 4.76 -0.32
CA ARG A 106 -7.96 4.86 -1.73
C ARG A 106 -6.89 5.64 -2.46
N PRO A 107 -6.05 4.98 -3.28
CA PRO A 107 -4.99 5.67 -3.97
C PRO A 107 -5.56 6.71 -4.94
N ASP A 108 -5.11 7.94 -4.77
CA ASP A 108 -5.31 9.02 -5.73
C ASP A 108 -3.99 9.78 -5.94
N PRO A 109 -3.73 10.34 -7.14
CA PRO A 109 -2.46 11.02 -7.42
C PRO A 109 -2.15 12.23 -6.53
N ARG A 110 -3.14 12.84 -5.87
CA ARG A 110 -2.94 13.99 -4.98
C ARG A 110 -2.44 13.53 -3.61
N GLY A 111 -2.98 12.43 -3.08
CA GLY A 111 -2.56 11.87 -1.80
C GLY A 111 -1.08 11.50 -1.77
N VAL A 112 -0.58 10.87 -2.84
CA VAL A 112 0.85 10.54 -2.98
C VAL A 112 1.74 11.78 -3.02
N ARG A 113 1.37 12.81 -3.80
CA ARG A 113 2.17 14.04 -3.91
C ARG A 113 2.35 14.74 -2.56
N GLN A 114 1.27 14.83 -1.78
CA GLN A 114 1.35 15.38 -0.42
C GLN A 114 2.30 14.60 0.49
N TRP A 115 2.44 13.28 0.31
CA TRP A 115 3.43 12.50 1.05
C TRP A 115 4.86 12.80 0.61
N ALA A 116 5.11 12.91 -0.70
CA ALA A 116 6.42 13.25 -1.22
C ALA A 116 6.86 14.65 -0.74
N GLU A 117 5.97 15.64 -0.79
CA GLU A 117 6.18 16.98 -0.25
C GLU A 117 6.52 16.95 1.26
N ARG A 118 5.79 16.15 2.05
CA ARG A 118 6.09 15.97 3.48
C ARG A 118 7.46 15.33 3.73
N LEU A 119 7.89 14.38 2.88
CA LEU A 119 9.22 13.79 3.01
C LEU A 119 10.32 14.80 2.70
N GLU A 120 10.13 15.61 1.66
CA GLU A 120 11.06 16.69 1.32
C GLU A 120 11.20 17.68 2.47
N GLN A 121 10.07 18.15 3.02
CA GLN A 121 10.06 19.04 4.18
C GLN A 121 10.74 18.45 5.43
N ARG A 122 10.76 17.12 5.58
CA ARG A 122 11.45 16.45 6.69
C ARG A 122 12.95 16.26 6.45
N ARG A 123 13.42 16.38 5.20
CA ARG A 123 14.83 16.28 4.81
C ARG A 123 15.52 17.64 4.84
N GLU A 124 14.76 18.72 4.72
CA GLU A 124 15.26 20.08 4.95
C GLU A 124 15.79 20.22 6.38
N PRO A 125 17.00 20.78 6.58
CA PRO A 125 17.51 21.08 7.91
C PRO A 125 16.55 22.07 8.60
N VAL A 126 16.30 21.85 9.90
CA VAL A 126 15.51 22.78 10.71
C VAL A 126 16.14 24.19 10.56
N PRO A 127 15.39 25.22 10.14
CA PRO A 127 15.95 26.55 9.98
C PRO A 127 16.54 27.02 11.32
N ALA A 128 17.79 27.49 11.28
CA ALA A 128 18.57 27.91 12.45
C ALA A 128 18.09 29.24 13.08
N SER A 129 16.78 29.46 13.17
CA SER A 129 16.20 30.72 13.66
C SER A 129 15.22 30.50 14.81
N LEU A 130 15.72 30.00 15.94
CA LEU A 130 15.12 30.22 17.28
C LEU A 130 16.19 30.48 18.34
N THR A 131 17.22 31.25 18.01
CA THR A 131 18.09 31.91 19.00
C THR A 131 18.25 33.37 18.64
N ALA A 132 17.20 34.14 18.84
CA ALA A 132 17.28 35.58 19.02
C ALA A 132 16.02 36.01 19.76
N THR A 133 16.13 36.19 21.09
CA THR A 133 15.72 37.40 21.82
C THR A 133 15.82 37.13 23.33
N LEU A 134 16.80 37.83 23.93
CA LEU A 134 17.05 38.16 25.34
C LEU A 134 17.46 37.03 26.30
#